data_AF-A0A2M7PM68-F1
#
_entry.id   AF-A0A2M7PM68-F1
#
_cell.length_a   1.000
_cell.length_b   1.000
_cell.length_c   1.000
_cell.angle_alpha   90.00
_cell.angle_beta   90.00
_cell.angle_gamma   90.00
#
_symmetry.space_group_name_H-M   'P 1'
#
loop_
_entity.id
_entity.type
_entity.pdbx_description
1 polymer ?
#
loop_
_entity_poly.entity_id
_entity_poly.type
_entity_poly.pdbx_seq_one_letter_code
_entity_poly.pdbx_strand_id
1 'polypeptide(L)'
;MKRYKILKLKWEIIPIIIFLGIWEIIARLNLISGHFFFPPFSTIVTEFWYLTVNGVLGPNFLSSLIRVLVGFSTGSIAGLLMGIIMGWSEVTNKALSPIISLIYPIPALGWLPLLMLWFGIGEILPITIIFICSFFPILYNTVTGINNVNKNYIFAARILGAS
;
A
#
# COMPACT_ATOMS: atom_id res chain seq x y z
N MET A 1 22.53 9.08 -28.34
CA MET A 1 21.84 8.81 -27.05
C MET A 1 20.65 9.72 -26.72
N LYS A 2 20.70 11.07 -26.88
CA LYS A 2 19.55 11.96 -26.56
C LYS A 2 18.29 11.74 -27.42
N ARG A 3 18.45 11.47 -28.73
CA ARG A 3 17.32 11.27 -29.68
C ARG A 3 16.50 10.01 -29.39
N TYR A 4 17.15 8.94 -28.89
CA TYR A 4 16.48 7.71 -28.45
C TYR A 4 15.62 7.93 -27.18
N LYS A 5 16.09 8.74 -26.20
CA LYS A 5 15.29 9.09 -25.01
C LYS A 5 14.06 9.94 -25.35
N ILE A 6 14.18 10.91 -26.27
CA ILE A 6 13.06 11.77 -26.68
C ILE A 6 12.02 10.97 -27.47
N LEU A 7 12.45 10.04 -28.32
CA LEU A 7 11.52 9.15 -29.03
C LEU A 7 10.82 8.20 -28.05
N LYS A 8 11.53 7.59 -27.11
CA LYS A 8 10.95 6.68 -26.10
C LYS A 8 9.93 7.39 -25.19
N LEU A 9 10.22 8.61 -24.75
CA LEU A 9 9.32 9.45 -23.96
C LEU A 9 8.02 9.78 -24.72
N LYS A 10 8.08 9.97 -26.04
CA LYS A 10 6.87 10.21 -26.85
C LYS A 10 5.95 8.99 -26.88
N TRP A 11 6.51 7.78 -26.96
CA TRP A 11 5.71 6.55 -26.98
C TRP A 11 5.06 6.23 -25.63
N GLU A 12 5.64 6.66 -24.52
CA GLU A 12 5.09 6.45 -23.16
C GLU A 12 3.91 7.38 -22.85
N ILE A 13 3.90 8.60 -23.40
CA ILE A 13 2.85 9.60 -23.15
C ILE A 13 1.61 9.38 -24.03
N ILE A 14 1.80 8.87 -25.25
CA ILE A 14 0.72 8.56 -26.20
C ILE A 14 -0.44 7.75 -25.58
N PRO A 15 -0.22 6.59 -24.91
CA PRO A 15 -1.31 5.81 -24.34
C PRO A 15 -2.06 6.56 -23.24
N ILE A 16 -1.38 7.41 -22.47
CA ILE A 16 -2.01 8.22 -21.42
C ILE A 16 -2.94 9.26 -22.04
N ILE A 17 -2.48 9.97 -23.07
CA ILE A 17 -3.31 10.97 -23.76
C ILE A 17 -4.51 10.30 -24.44
N ILE A 18 -4.30 9.16 -25.10
CA ILE A 18 -5.38 8.39 -25.73
C ILE A 18 -6.41 7.98 -24.67
N PHE A 19 -5.95 7.44 -23.53
CA PHE A 19 -6.82 7.04 -22.43
C PHE A 19 -7.63 8.22 -21.89
N LEU A 20 -6.99 9.36 -21.61
CA LEU A 20 -7.68 10.56 -21.13
C LEU A 20 -8.66 11.13 -22.16
N GLY A 21 -8.31 11.08 -23.45
CA GLY A 21 -9.20 11.49 -24.54
C GLY A 21 -10.43 10.58 -24.65
N ILE A 22 -10.24 9.27 -24.56
CA ILE A 22 -11.34 8.29 -24.54
C ILE A 22 -12.25 8.52 -23.32
N TRP A 23 -11.66 8.70 -22.13
CA TRP A 23 -12.42 9.03 -20.91
C TRP A 23 -13.25 10.30 -21.11
N GLU A 24 -12.62 11.39 -21.54
CA GLU A 24 -13.29 12.67 -21.77
C GLU A 24 -14.47 12.53 -22.75
N ILE A 25 -14.27 11.80 -23.86
CA ILE A 25 -15.31 11.55 -24.87
C ILE A 25 -16.46 10.73 -24.28
N ILE A 26 -16.16 9.61 -23.61
CA ILE A 26 -17.17 8.73 -23.01
C ILE A 26 -18.01 9.49 -21.99
N ALA A 27 -17.37 10.28 -21.13
CA ALA A 27 -18.03 11.06 -20.09
C ALA A 27 -18.90 12.19 -20.67
N ARG A 28 -18.43 12.90 -21.71
CA ARG A 28 -19.19 13.99 -22.35
C ARG A 28 -20.36 13.50 -23.19
N LEU A 29 -20.20 12.35 -23.85
CA LEU A 29 -21.27 11.73 -24.63
C LEU A 29 -22.33 11.03 -23.75
N ASN A 30 -22.17 11.05 -22.42
CA ASN A 30 -23.04 10.36 -21.46
C ASN A 30 -23.30 8.89 -21.84
N LEU A 31 -22.30 8.23 -22.41
CA LEU A 31 -22.39 6.81 -22.81
C LEU A 31 -22.54 5.90 -21.58
N ILE A 32 -22.19 6.41 -20.40
CA ILE A 32 -22.40 5.76 -19.11
C ILE A 32 -23.38 6.63 -18.32
N SER A 33 -24.43 6.01 -17.80
CA SER A 33 -25.47 6.68 -17.02
C SER A 33 -24.87 7.23 -15.73
N GLY A 34 -24.80 8.56 -15.62
CA GLY A 34 -24.41 9.25 -14.39
C GLY A 34 -23.18 10.12 -14.54
N HIS A 35 -23.37 11.34 -15.02
CA HIS A 35 -22.33 12.39 -15.03
C HIS A 35 -21.74 12.65 -13.63
N PHE A 36 -22.52 12.35 -12.59
CA PHE A 36 -22.09 12.40 -11.19
C PHE A 36 -21.06 11.33 -10.82
N PHE A 37 -21.22 10.09 -11.31
CA PHE A 37 -20.32 8.98 -10.98
C PHE A 37 -19.12 8.90 -11.93
N PHE A 38 -19.25 9.46 -13.15
CA PHE A 38 -18.19 9.43 -14.16
C PHE A 38 -18.03 10.81 -14.83
N PRO A 39 -17.53 11.83 -14.12
CA PRO A 39 -17.34 13.16 -14.68
C PRO A 39 -16.22 13.18 -15.74
N PRO A 40 -16.26 14.12 -16.71
CA PRO A 40 -15.15 14.37 -17.63
C PRO A 40 -13.87 14.71 -16.87
N PHE A 41 -12.73 14.31 -17.41
CA PHE A 41 -11.42 14.56 -16.81
C PHE A 41 -11.16 16.06 -16.63
N SER A 42 -11.59 16.89 -17.59
CA SER A 42 -11.49 18.35 -17.47
C SER A 42 -12.18 18.92 -16.22
N THR A 43 -13.35 18.39 -15.86
CA THR A 43 -14.08 18.79 -14.63
C THR A 43 -13.31 18.41 -13.36
N ILE A 44 -12.63 17.25 -13.38
CA ILE A 44 -11.78 16.81 -12.26
C ILE A 44 -10.60 17.77 -12.08
N VAL A 45 -9.98 18.22 -13.17
CA VAL A 45 -8.86 19.19 -13.12
C VAL A 45 -9.32 20.53 -12.55
N THR A 46 -10.49 21.03 -12.96
CA THR A 46 -11.03 22.29 -12.43
C THR A 46 -11.36 22.18 -10.94
N GLU A 47 -11.95 21.06 -10.51
CA GLU A 47 -12.30 20.85 -9.10
C GLU A 47 -11.05 20.68 -8.24
N PHE A 48 -10.04 19.95 -8.74
CA PHE A 48 -8.75 19.81 -8.07
C PHE A 48 -8.10 21.19 -7.83
N TRP A 49 -8.08 22.05 -8.85
CA TRP A 49 -7.55 23.41 -8.71
C TRP A 49 -8.34 24.23 -7.70
N TYR A 50 -9.67 24.19 -7.77
CA TYR A 50 -10.56 24.89 -6.85
C TYR A 50 -10.33 24.46 -5.39
N LEU A 51 -10.32 23.16 -5.10
CA LEU A 51 -10.09 22.63 -3.76
C LEU A 51 -8.68 22.92 -3.23
N THR A 52 -7.70 23.01 -4.13
CA THR A 52 -6.32 23.39 -3.80
C THR A 52 -6.25 24.85 -3.37
N VAL A 53 -6.78 25.77 -4.20
CA VAL A 53 -6.73 27.21 -3.94
C VAL A 53 -7.57 27.61 -2.72
N ASN A 54 -8.71 26.95 -2.50
CA ASN A 54 -9.56 27.20 -1.33
C ASN A 54 -9.03 26.58 -0.02
N GLY A 55 -7.87 25.93 -0.04
CA GLY A 55 -7.22 25.40 1.15
C GLY A 55 -7.91 24.16 1.76
N VAL A 56 -8.89 23.57 1.07
CA VAL A 56 -9.60 22.37 1.54
C VAL A 56 -8.78 21.11 1.28
N LEU A 57 -8.09 21.03 0.13
CA LEU A 57 -7.39 19.82 -0.27
C LEU A 57 -6.19 19.51 0.64
N GLY A 58 -5.44 20.54 1.05
CA GLY A 58 -4.22 20.39 1.86
C GLY A 58 -4.44 19.67 3.20
N PRO A 59 -5.34 20.15 4.07
CA PRO A 59 -5.64 19.51 5.36
C PRO A 59 -6.18 18.09 5.22
N ASN A 60 -7.05 17.84 4.22
CA ASN A 60 -7.60 16.50 3.96
C ASN A 60 -6.51 15.52 3.48
N PHE A 61 -5.65 15.98 2.57
CA PHE A 61 -4.50 15.23 2.10
C PHE A 61 -3.55 14.89 3.26
N LEU A 62 -3.21 15.89 4.08
CA LEU A 62 -2.32 15.69 5.21
C LEU A 62 -2.89 14.72 6.24
N SER A 63 -4.19 14.83 6.55
CA SER A 63 -4.87 13.90 7.46
C SER A 63 -4.82 12.47 6.91
N SER A 64 -5.08 12.29 5.61
CA SER A 64 -4.97 10.99 4.95
C SER A 64 -3.53 10.45 4.99
N LEU A 65 -2.55 11.30 4.70
CA LEU A 65 -1.14 10.94 4.71
C LEU A 65 -0.68 10.52 6.11
N ILE A 66 -1.07 11.24 7.15
CA ILE A 66 -0.75 10.90 8.55
C ILE A 66 -1.32 9.53 8.90
N ARG A 67 -2.58 9.25 8.56
CA ARG A 67 -3.17 7.91 8.80
C ARG A 67 -2.36 6.81 8.12
N VAL A 68 -1.96 7.01 6.87
CA VAL A 68 -1.11 6.08 6.12
C VAL A 68 0.23 5.89 6.80
N LEU A 69 0.93 6.97 7.15
CA LEU A 69 2.24 6.90 7.79
C LEU A 69 2.19 6.21 9.14
N VAL A 70 1.21 6.52 9.98
CA VAL A 70 1.05 5.90 11.31
C VAL A 70 0.71 4.42 11.18
N GLY A 71 -0.32 4.08 10.39
CA GLY A 71 -0.73 2.68 10.19
C GLY A 71 0.36 1.83 9.55
N PHE A 72 1.02 2.37 8.52
CA PHE A 72 2.12 1.68 7.84
C PHE A 72 3.32 1.51 8.76
N SER A 73 3.76 2.55 9.47
CA SER A 73 4.95 2.45 10.33
C SER A 73 4.72 1.47 11.48
N THR A 74 3.57 1.54 12.13
CA THR A 74 3.23 0.61 13.23
C THR A 74 3.07 -0.83 12.75
N GLY A 75 2.38 -1.05 11.61
CA GLY A 75 2.25 -2.38 11.01
C GLY A 75 3.58 -2.95 10.53
N SER A 76 4.42 -2.11 9.92
CA SER A 76 5.77 -2.48 9.47
C SER A 76 6.67 -2.87 10.62
N ILE A 77 6.71 -2.07 11.68
CA ILE A 77 7.53 -2.36 12.86
C ILE A 77 7.06 -3.66 13.51
N ALA A 78 5.75 -3.83 13.71
CA ALA A 78 5.20 -5.05 14.29
C ALA A 78 5.48 -6.29 13.41
N GLY A 79 5.28 -6.17 12.10
CA GLY A 79 5.54 -7.25 11.14
C GLY A 79 7.02 -7.62 11.06
N LEU A 80 7.91 -6.61 11.09
CA LEU A 80 9.36 -6.81 11.11
C LEU A 80 9.79 -7.52 12.39
N LEU A 81 9.35 -7.05 13.56
CA LEU A 81 9.69 -7.67 14.85
C LEU A 81 9.23 -9.13 14.91
N MET A 82 7.96 -9.38 14.53
CA MET A 82 7.42 -10.73 14.55
C MET A 82 8.06 -11.63 13.50
N GLY A 83 8.36 -11.08 12.32
CA GLY A 83 9.06 -11.78 11.26
C GLY A 83 10.50 -12.14 11.63
N ILE A 84 11.21 -11.29 12.39
CA ILE A 84 12.53 -11.59 12.94
C ILE A 84 12.43 -12.75 13.94
N ILE A 85 11.48 -12.69 14.87
CA ILE A 85 11.26 -13.75 15.88
C ILE A 85 11.00 -15.09 15.19
N MET A 86 10.11 -15.11 14.19
CA MET A 86 9.78 -16.32 13.45
C MET A 86 10.92 -16.79 12.54
N GLY A 87 11.62 -15.88 11.86
CA GLY A 87 12.73 -16.23 10.96
C GLY A 87 13.95 -16.75 11.69
N TRP A 88 14.21 -16.30 12.92
CA TRP A 88 15.37 -16.73 13.71
C TRP A 88 15.15 -18.12 14.34
N SER A 89 13.95 -18.38 14.87
CA SER A 89 13.68 -19.60 15.64
C SER A 89 12.64 -20.49 14.96
N GLU A 90 13.08 -21.70 14.60
CA GLU A 90 12.27 -22.74 13.98
C GLU A 90 11.07 -23.15 14.85
N VAL A 91 11.21 -23.08 16.18
CA VAL A 91 10.12 -23.40 17.13
C VAL A 91 9.02 -22.36 17.05
N THR A 92 9.37 -21.07 17.09
CA THR A 92 8.40 -19.98 16.95
C THR A 92 7.80 -19.96 15.56
N ASN A 93 8.58 -20.26 14.52
CA ASN A 93 8.08 -20.39 13.17
C ASN A 93 6.98 -21.46 13.09
N LYS A 94 7.25 -22.67 13.61
CA LYS A 94 6.29 -23.78 13.62
C LYS A 94 5.03 -23.49 14.45
N ALA A 95 5.19 -22.79 15.58
CA ALA A 95 4.07 -22.45 16.46
C ALA A 95 3.16 -21.36 15.86
N LEU A 96 3.74 -20.33 15.25
CA LEU A 96 3.00 -19.14 14.79
C LEU A 96 2.52 -19.25 13.33
N SER A 97 3.22 -20.02 12.49
CA SER A 97 2.86 -20.17 11.08
C SER A 97 1.41 -20.60 10.88
N PRO A 98 0.85 -21.61 11.58
CA PRO A 98 -0.54 -22.00 11.40
C PRO A 98 -1.54 -20.88 11.69
N ILE A 99 -1.29 -20.08 12.73
CA ILE A 99 -2.14 -18.95 13.13
C ILE A 99 -2.09 -17.87 12.05
N ILE A 100 -0.90 -17.54 11.56
CA ILE A 100 -0.72 -16.51 10.53
C ILE A 100 -1.32 -16.98 9.20
N SER A 101 -1.10 -18.24 8.81
CA SER A 101 -1.69 -18.81 7.59
C SER A 101 -3.22 -18.88 7.63
N LEU A 102 -3.82 -18.95 8.82
CA LEU A 102 -5.28 -18.90 8.97
C LEU A 102 -5.84 -17.48 8.77
N ILE A 103 -5.16 -16.47 9.31
CA ILE A 103 -5.64 -15.08 9.32
C ILE A 103 -5.29 -14.36 8.01
N TYR A 104 -4.10 -14.61 7.46
CA TYR A 104 -3.56 -13.91 6.31
C TYR A 104 -4.45 -13.89 5.05
N PRO A 105 -5.17 -14.97 4.68
CA PRO A 105 -6.02 -14.97 3.49
C PRO A 105 -7.21 -14.00 3.58
N ILE A 106 -7.55 -13.55 4.79
CA ILE A 106 -8.66 -12.61 4.99
C ILE A 106 -8.22 -11.24 4.48
N PRO A 107 -8.90 -10.68 3.45
CA PRO A 107 -8.55 -9.35 2.96
C PRO A 107 -8.69 -8.33 4.08
N ALA A 108 -7.80 -7.33 4.15
CA ALA A 108 -7.86 -6.32 5.22
C ALA A 108 -9.23 -5.60 5.27
N LEU A 109 -9.86 -5.35 4.12
CA LEU A 109 -11.21 -4.80 4.03
C LEU A 109 -12.29 -5.75 4.58
N GLY A 110 -12.04 -7.06 4.63
CA GLY A 110 -12.93 -8.04 5.26
C GLY A 110 -13.10 -7.82 6.77
N TRP A 111 -12.14 -7.15 7.41
CA TRP A 111 -12.22 -6.77 8.82
C TRP A 111 -13.07 -5.53 9.07
N LEU A 112 -13.41 -4.77 8.02
CA LEU A 112 -14.08 -3.47 8.15
C LEU A 112 -15.34 -3.53 9.04
N PRO A 113 -16.27 -4.50 8.91
CA PRO A 113 -17.47 -4.53 9.75
C PRO A 113 -17.17 -4.73 11.24
N LEU A 114 -16.22 -5.62 11.57
CA LEU A 114 -15.81 -5.89 12.96
C LEU A 114 -15.08 -4.70 13.57
N LEU A 115 -14.16 -4.10 12.81
CA LEU A 115 -13.41 -2.92 13.26
C LEU A 115 -14.34 -1.72 13.46
N MET A 116 -15.34 -1.54 12.60
CA MET A 116 -16.39 -0.53 12.78
C MET A 116 -17.20 -0.78 14.05
N LEU A 117 -17.48 -2.04 14.40
CA LEU A 117 -18.19 -2.38 15.63
C LEU A 117 -17.32 -2.14 16.89
N TRP A 118 -16.04 -2.53 16.84
CA TRP A 118 -15.14 -2.43 18.00
C TRP A 118 -14.64 -1.02 18.26
N PHE A 119 -14.29 -0.29 17.21
CA PHE A 119 -13.65 1.03 17.30
C PHE A 119 -14.55 2.19 16.89
N GLY A 120 -15.71 1.89 16.29
CA GLY A 120 -16.59 2.91 15.73
C GLY A 120 -16.07 3.47 14.40
N ILE A 121 -16.76 4.51 13.91
CA ILE A 121 -16.34 5.27 12.74
C ILE A 121 -15.46 6.43 13.23
N GLY A 122 -14.21 6.47 12.80
CA GLY A 122 -13.25 7.50 13.19
C GLY A 122 -11.86 7.28 12.61
N GLU A 123 -10.86 7.99 13.11
CA GLU A 123 -9.47 7.96 12.63
C GLU A 123 -8.77 6.61 12.85
N ILE A 124 -9.12 5.91 13.95
CA ILE A 124 -8.50 4.63 14.32
C ILE A 124 -8.83 3.49 13.34
N LEU A 125 -10.01 3.56 12.71
CA LEU A 125 -10.52 2.54 11.79
C LEU A 125 -9.62 2.38 10.53
N PRO A 126 -9.39 3.42 9.71
CA PRO A 126 -8.50 3.32 8.56
C PRO A 126 -7.04 3.02 8.98
N ILE A 127 -6.56 3.58 10.10
CA ILE A 127 -5.21 3.30 10.62
C ILE A 127 -5.04 1.80 10.89
N THR A 128 -6.02 1.16 11.51
CA THR A 128 -5.98 -0.28 11.82
C THR A 128 -6.03 -1.13 10.55
N ILE A 129 -6.79 -0.72 9.53
CA ILE A 129 -6.80 -1.42 8.24
C ILE A 129 -5.43 -1.34 7.57
N ILE A 130 -4.80 -0.16 7.56
CA ILE A 130 -3.46 0.03 6.99
C ILE A 130 -2.41 -0.79 7.77
N PHE A 131 -2.55 -0.86 9.10
CA PHE A 131 -1.73 -1.73 9.95
C PHE A 131 -1.83 -3.19 9.49
N ILE A 132 -3.05 -3.74 9.35
CA ILE A 132 -3.27 -5.12 8.91
C ILE A 132 -2.70 -5.36 7.50
N CYS A 133 -2.95 -4.43 6.57
CA CYS A 133 -2.44 -4.49 5.19
C CYS A 133 -0.90 -4.55 5.13
N SER A 134 -0.21 -3.81 5.99
CA SER A 134 1.25 -3.71 5.98
C SER A 134 1.94 -4.80 6.81
N PHE A 135 1.31 -5.22 7.92
CA PHE A 135 1.85 -6.21 8.85
C PHE A 135 2.20 -7.54 8.16
N PHE A 136 1.25 -8.16 7.45
CA PHE A 136 1.46 -9.52 6.92
C PHE A 136 2.51 -9.60 5.81
N PRO A 137 2.50 -8.74 4.77
CA PRO A 137 3.55 -8.75 3.75
C PRO A 137 4.94 -8.53 4.35
N ILE A 138 5.06 -7.62 5.33
CA ILE A 138 6.35 -7.32 5.97
C ILE A 138 6.80 -8.49 6.82
N LEU A 139 5.91 -9.11 7.59
CA LEU A 139 6.20 -10.34 8.32
C LEU A 139 6.71 -11.42 7.38
N TYR A 140 5.97 -11.73 6.31
CA TYR A 140 6.32 -12.83 5.40
C TYR A 140 7.63 -12.57 4.64
N ASN A 141 7.83 -11.34 4.17
CA ASN A 141 9.07 -10.94 3.52
C ASN A 141 10.26 -10.99 4.48
N THR A 142 10.06 -10.66 5.76
CA THR A 142 11.11 -10.74 6.77
C THR A 142 11.48 -12.19 7.07
N VAL A 143 10.49 -13.06 7.32
CA VAL A 143 10.73 -14.51 7.56
C VAL A 143 11.44 -15.13 6.36
N THR A 144 10.93 -14.87 5.16
CA THR A 144 11.50 -15.39 3.91
C THR A 144 12.89 -14.84 3.64
N GLY A 145 13.12 -13.54 3.92
CA GLY A 145 14.41 -12.90 3.81
C GLY A 145 15.46 -13.53 4.71
N ILE A 146 15.12 -13.79 5.97
CA ILE A 146 16.01 -14.45 6.94
C ILE A 146 16.32 -15.89 6.52
N ASN A 147 15.30 -16.65 6.13
CA ASN A 147 15.45 -18.06 5.76
C ASN A 147 16.25 -18.28 4.46
N ASN A 148 16.28 -17.28 3.56
CA ASN A 148 16.99 -17.34 2.29
C ASN A 148 18.45 -16.89 2.36
N VAL A 149 18.94 -16.45 3.53
CA VAL A 149 20.36 -16.09 3.69
C VAL A 149 21.25 -17.32 3.50
N ASN A 150 22.27 -17.22 2.64
CA ASN A 150 23.23 -18.30 2.45
C ASN A 150 23.97 -18.59 3.77
N LYS A 151 23.93 -19.84 4.22
CA LYS A 151 24.57 -20.31 5.46
C LYS A 151 26.06 -19.96 5.53
N ASN A 152 26.75 -19.85 4.39
CA ASN A 152 28.16 -19.44 4.34
C ASN A 152 28.38 -18.03 4.90
N TYR A 153 27.44 -17.10 4.72
CA TYR A 153 27.53 -15.77 5.33
C TYR A 153 27.39 -15.82 6.84
N ILE A 154 26.51 -16.69 7.35
CA ILE A 154 26.32 -16.91 8.79
C ILE A 154 27.60 -17.52 9.40
N PHE A 155 28.21 -18.51 8.74
CA PHE A 155 29.45 -19.12 9.19
C PHE A 155 30.62 -18.12 9.19
N ALA A 156 30.76 -17.34 8.11
CA ALA A 156 31.78 -16.28 8.04
C ALA A 156 31.62 -15.26 9.17
N ALA A 157 30.39 -14.80 9.43
CA ALA A 157 30.10 -13.86 10.52
C ALA A 157 30.50 -14.45 11.90
N ARG A 158 30.18 -15.72 12.15
CA ARG A 158 30.57 -16.40 13.41
C ARG A 158 32.07 -16.56 13.57
N ILE A 159 32.81 -16.88 12.50
CA ILE A 159 34.28 -16.97 12.53
C ILE A 159 34.91 -15.60 12.83
N LEU A 160 34.30 -14.51 12.36
CA LEU A 160 34.73 -13.14 12.63
C LEU A 160 34.26 -12.59 13.99
N GLY A 161 33.63 -13.41 14.84
CA GLY A 161 33.26 -13.04 16.21
C GLY A 161 31.83 -12.50 16.40
N ALA A 162 30.95 -12.62 15.40
CA ALA A 162 29.53 -12.34 15.60
C ALA A 162 28.85 -13.50 16.36
N SER A 163 28.08 -13.18 17.41
CA SER A 163 27.32 -14.13 18.23
C SER A 163 25.93 -14.40 17.69
#